data_AF-A0A963Y7G8-F1
#
_entry.id   AF-A0A963Y7G8-F1
#
_cell.length_a   1.000
_cell.length_b   1.000
_cell.length_c   1.000
_cell.angle_alpha   90.00
_cell.angle_beta   90.00
_cell.angle_gamma   90.00
#
_symmetry.space_group_name_H-M   'P 1'
#
loop_
_entity.id
_entity.type
_entity.pdbx_description
1 polymer ?
#
loop_
_entity_poly.entity_id
_entity_poly.type
_entity_poly.pdbx_seq_one_letter_code
_entity_poly.pdbx_strand_id
1 'polypeptide(L)'
;MSDPLTRLAVIYGTDKFGYHDYTPNYHCLFQHLRDKPIKMLEIGVGGYGDEDRGGQSLEVWRDYFPKGEITGIDIQKKTMDLGPRVEIRQGSQVDEEFLRTLVAERGSFDVILDDGSHRNEHVVQSFGVLFPTLKPGGIYVVEDVQTAFFPRFGGSITLDEPNSVGLFASFVRELDEDNPSVADIASLERFHNIVVAHKHMDPNVGSGIFGSRSFEHFSGRSAQVLVIGDEECALSAFPFSVGKLHHHSTLSEEDLGLKDYDIVVLSVAQDNLKCIADMTRALTEMRDNSVLVVRCAGALKGFRSTGPVMDFVTERFVEVDHREISIHYSDYQPSPLAKSIYAIERTRGAILFRKAPNDYPSNFAFDPEHPAVSEALSLMESVVADEANEGGLVSFAEILARHRSKLSAATYVDRLTEMGAQSRRYFMLAISTAYAKKDEEGALRLAELALQHFPDEPQFTTWLSNSLVRKGDLDRAERELRSTYERNSRARRAAIAGLTRILMLKGELEEAAELTKSSIGMFPIKARAQRYRFLSTVLLRMKDSAGAEQALMDAAECERGAGRSKAP
;
A
#
# COMPACT_ATOMS: atom_id res chain seq x y z
N MET A 1 21.82 5.78 10.22
CA MET A 1 22.02 4.98 9.00
C MET A 1 20.70 4.31 8.71
N SER A 2 20.14 4.49 7.52
CA SER A 2 18.94 3.75 7.11
C SER A 2 19.26 2.28 6.95
N ASP A 3 18.28 1.42 7.24
CA ASP A 3 18.45 0.00 7.00
C ASP A 3 18.58 -0.30 5.49
N PRO A 4 19.21 -1.45 5.11
CA PRO A 4 19.46 -1.78 3.71
C PRO A 4 18.20 -1.89 2.85
N LEU A 5 17.05 -2.28 3.42
CA LEU A 5 15.83 -2.49 2.66
C LEU A 5 15.19 -1.14 2.31
N THR A 6 15.06 -0.26 3.30
CA THR A 6 14.60 1.12 3.10
C THR A 6 15.45 1.84 2.06
N ARG A 7 16.78 1.67 2.12
CA ARG A 7 17.68 2.22 1.10
C ARG A 7 17.34 1.71 -0.31
N LEU A 8 17.19 0.40 -0.49
CA LEU A 8 16.87 -0.20 -1.79
C LEU A 8 15.49 0.26 -2.30
N ALA A 9 14.50 0.37 -1.43
CA ALA A 9 13.17 0.86 -1.79
C ALA A 9 13.22 2.29 -2.34
N VAL A 10 14.03 3.16 -1.72
CA VAL A 10 14.27 4.50 -2.25
C VAL A 10 15.01 4.45 -3.59
N ILE A 11 16.05 3.64 -3.73
CA ILE A 11 16.84 3.52 -4.97
C ILE A 11 15.96 3.10 -6.16
N TYR A 12 15.13 2.07 -5.97
CA TYR A 12 14.27 1.54 -7.03
C TYR A 12 12.95 2.31 -7.19
N GLY A 13 12.59 3.14 -6.21
CA GLY A 13 11.43 4.03 -6.29
C GLY A 13 10.09 3.32 -6.21
N THR A 14 9.99 2.27 -5.37
CA THR A 14 8.71 1.70 -4.91
C THR A 14 8.07 2.60 -3.85
N ASP A 15 6.76 2.53 -3.72
CA ASP A 15 5.95 3.26 -2.74
C ASP A 15 5.97 2.66 -1.32
N LYS A 16 6.58 1.47 -1.14
CA LYS A 16 6.79 0.83 0.18
C LYS A 16 7.52 1.74 1.20
N PHE A 17 8.22 2.78 0.73
CA PHE A 17 8.75 3.86 1.56
C PHE A 17 8.41 5.25 1.00
N GLY A 18 8.17 6.22 1.87
CA GLY A 18 7.84 7.60 1.52
C GLY A 18 6.33 7.84 1.45
N TYR A 19 5.60 7.12 0.59
CA TYR A 19 4.13 7.11 0.65
C TYR A 19 3.60 6.22 1.77
N HIS A 20 4.32 5.14 2.03
CA HIS A 20 4.12 4.22 3.14
C HIS A 20 5.39 4.18 4.00
N ASP A 21 5.32 3.54 5.17
CA ASP A 21 6.47 3.28 6.05
C ASP A 21 6.63 1.77 6.32
N TYR A 22 6.58 0.98 5.26
CA TYR A 22 6.59 -0.48 5.35
C TYR A 22 7.99 -1.05 5.50
N THR A 23 8.97 -0.41 4.90
CA THR A 23 10.33 -0.96 4.78
C THR A 23 11.04 -1.20 6.11
N PRO A 24 10.89 -0.38 7.17
CA PRO A 24 11.47 -0.71 8.47
C PRO A 24 10.88 -1.99 9.07
N ASN A 25 9.57 -2.21 8.90
CA ASN A 25 8.90 -3.44 9.36
C ASN A 25 9.39 -4.63 8.55
N TYR A 26 9.49 -4.52 7.22
CA TYR A 26 10.04 -5.58 6.39
C TYR A 26 11.49 -5.92 6.71
N HIS A 27 12.31 -4.93 7.04
CA HIS A 27 13.69 -5.19 7.42
C HIS A 27 13.75 -6.06 8.68
N CYS A 28 12.99 -5.72 9.71
CA CYS A 28 12.85 -6.52 10.93
C CYS A 28 12.32 -7.94 10.63
N LEU A 29 11.30 -8.04 9.77
CA LEU A 29 10.68 -9.31 9.38
C LEU A 29 11.58 -10.18 8.50
N PHE A 30 12.56 -9.65 7.78
CA PHE A 30 13.29 -10.43 6.78
C PHE A 30 14.82 -10.44 6.92
N GLN A 31 15.42 -9.63 7.79
CA GLN A 31 16.89 -9.53 7.89
C GLN A 31 17.60 -10.87 8.16
N HIS A 32 17.01 -11.73 8.99
CA HIS A 32 17.53 -13.08 9.29
C HIS A 32 17.45 -14.08 8.11
N LEU A 33 16.77 -13.72 7.01
CA LEU A 33 16.70 -14.49 5.76
C LEU A 33 17.65 -13.98 4.68
N ARG A 34 18.21 -12.78 4.86
CA ARG A 34 18.94 -12.03 3.82
C ARG A 34 19.98 -12.86 3.08
N ASP A 35 20.82 -13.58 3.85
CA ASP A 35 21.94 -14.34 3.31
C ASP A 35 21.62 -15.81 3.00
N LYS A 36 20.34 -16.21 3.09
CA LYS A 36 19.84 -17.56 2.82
C LYS A 36 19.30 -17.68 1.38
N PRO A 37 19.33 -18.89 0.78
CA PRO A 37 18.77 -19.13 -0.55
C PRO A 37 17.24 -19.29 -0.47
N ILE A 38 16.54 -18.21 -0.14
CA ILE A 38 15.08 -18.22 0.02
C ILE A 38 14.35 -18.17 -1.32
N LYS A 39 13.11 -18.68 -1.32
CA LYS A 39 12.14 -18.48 -2.39
C LYS A 39 11.07 -17.51 -1.91
N MET A 40 10.87 -16.43 -2.63
CA MET A 40 9.84 -15.42 -2.34
C MET A 40 8.82 -15.36 -3.47
N LEU A 41 7.54 -15.31 -3.13
CA LEU A 41 6.45 -14.98 -4.03
C LEU A 41 5.89 -13.61 -3.66
N GLU A 42 5.71 -12.74 -4.65
CA GLU A 42 4.95 -11.50 -4.53
C GLU A 42 3.76 -11.55 -5.50
N ILE A 43 2.56 -11.31 -4.99
CA ILE A 43 1.34 -11.13 -5.76
C ILE A 43 1.19 -9.64 -6.01
N GLY A 44 1.05 -9.24 -7.27
CA GLY A 44 1.07 -7.84 -7.69
C GLY A 44 2.47 -7.42 -8.10
N VAL A 45 2.71 -7.30 -9.41
CA VAL A 45 3.99 -6.77 -9.93
C VAL A 45 3.93 -5.25 -10.05
N GLY A 46 2.73 -4.67 -10.05
CA GLY A 46 2.50 -3.24 -10.13
C GLY A 46 2.44 -2.72 -11.58
N GLY A 47 2.28 -1.41 -11.75
CA GLY A 47 2.13 -0.80 -13.08
C GLY A 47 0.78 -1.05 -13.77
N TYR A 48 -0.16 -1.73 -13.11
CA TYR A 48 -1.53 -1.97 -13.57
C TYR A 48 -1.59 -2.53 -15.01
N GLY A 49 -2.47 -2.02 -15.87
CA GLY A 49 -2.70 -2.52 -17.23
C GLY A 49 -1.59 -2.25 -18.25
N ASP A 50 -0.46 -1.68 -17.83
CA ASP A 50 0.69 -1.41 -18.68
C ASP A 50 1.69 -2.57 -18.58
N GLU A 51 2.01 -3.21 -19.71
CA GLU A 51 2.82 -4.43 -19.74
C GLU A 51 4.30 -4.16 -19.39
N ASP A 52 4.77 -2.96 -19.68
CA ASP A 52 6.15 -2.49 -19.50
C ASP A 52 6.37 -1.73 -18.18
N ARG A 53 5.41 -1.78 -17.24
CA ARG A 53 5.48 -1.08 -15.96
C ARG A 53 5.27 -1.99 -14.76
N GLY A 54 5.85 -1.58 -13.65
CA GLY A 54 5.91 -2.34 -12.39
C GLY A 54 7.32 -2.88 -12.14
N GLY A 55 7.43 -3.82 -11.20
CA GLY A 55 8.65 -4.55 -10.91
C GLY A 55 9.59 -3.92 -9.90
N GLN A 56 9.34 -2.68 -9.46
CA GLN A 56 10.24 -1.97 -8.52
C GLN A 56 10.42 -2.76 -7.21
N SER A 57 9.34 -3.31 -6.64
CA SER A 57 9.42 -4.14 -5.44
C SER A 57 10.20 -5.44 -5.67
N LEU A 58 10.00 -6.10 -6.82
CA LEU A 58 10.78 -7.29 -7.20
C LEU A 58 12.28 -7.00 -7.30
N GLU A 59 12.69 -5.82 -7.79
CA GLU A 59 14.09 -5.39 -7.77
C GLU A 59 14.63 -5.19 -6.36
N VAL A 60 13.82 -4.59 -5.47
CA VAL A 60 14.15 -4.47 -4.05
C VAL A 60 14.37 -5.85 -3.44
N TRP A 61 13.46 -6.79 -3.65
CA TRP A 61 13.58 -8.14 -3.08
C TRP A 61 14.77 -8.91 -3.66
N ARG A 62 15.00 -8.80 -4.97
CA ARG A 62 16.16 -9.40 -5.65
C ARG A 62 17.46 -8.97 -4.99
N ASP A 63 17.63 -7.69 -4.71
CA ASP A 63 18.88 -7.13 -4.20
C ASP A 63 18.98 -7.21 -2.67
N TYR A 64 17.84 -7.19 -1.98
CA TYR A 64 17.79 -7.41 -0.55
C TYR A 64 18.18 -8.85 -0.21
N PHE A 65 17.68 -9.84 -0.96
CA PHE A 65 18.04 -11.26 -0.84
C PHE A 65 19.04 -11.67 -1.94
N PRO A 66 20.35 -11.45 -1.77
CA PRO A 66 21.35 -11.70 -2.82
C PRO A 66 21.41 -13.16 -3.31
N LYS A 67 20.95 -14.12 -2.50
CA LYS A 67 20.87 -15.56 -2.86
C LYS A 67 19.44 -16.04 -3.11
N GLY A 68 18.45 -15.15 -3.00
CA GLY A 68 17.05 -15.49 -3.13
C GLY A 68 16.60 -15.62 -4.58
N GLU A 69 15.58 -16.45 -4.79
CA GLU A 69 14.78 -16.52 -6.02
C GLU A 69 13.44 -15.82 -5.78
N ILE A 70 13.12 -14.86 -6.65
CA ILE A 70 11.91 -14.04 -6.55
C ILE A 70 10.94 -14.46 -7.65
N THR A 71 9.68 -14.68 -7.30
CA THR A 71 8.59 -14.96 -8.23
C THR A 71 7.54 -13.86 -8.08
N GLY A 72 7.23 -13.15 -9.17
CA GLY A 72 6.13 -12.18 -9.21
C GLY A 72 4.95 -12.74 -9.98
N ILE A 73 3.72 -12.55 -9.49
CA ILE A 73 2.51 -12.84 -10.27
C ILE A 73 1.66 -11.60 -10.48
N ASP A 74 1.11 -11.44 -11.68
CA ASP A 74 0.20 -10.34 -12.00
C ASP A 74 -0.88 -10.82 -12.98
N ILE A 75 -2.10 -10.30 -12.85
CA ILE A 75 -3.19 -10.61 -13.79
C ILE A 75 -2.88 -10.05 -15.19
N GLN A 76 -2.14 -8.95 -15.24
CA GLN A 76 -1.68 -8.33 -16.47
C GLN A 76 -0.39 -8.99 -16.92
N LYS A 77 -0.20 -9.07 -18.24
CA LYS A 77 1.08 -9.49 -18.79
C LYS A 77 2.14 -8.44 -18.41
N LYS A 78 3.32 -8.90 -18.01
CA LYS A 78 4.46 -8.07 -17.62
C LYS A 78 5.68 -8.50 -18.42
N THR A 79 6.40 -7.54 -19.01
CA THR A 79 7.44 -7.81 -20.01
C THR A 79 8.85 -7.41 -19.58
N MET A 80 9.00 -6.79 -18.41
CA MET A 80 10.33 -6.42 -17.89
C MET A 80 11.17 -7.65 -17.58
N ASP A 81 12.46 -7.58 -17.93
CA ASP A 81 13.49 -8.54 -17.50
C ASP A 81 14.23 -7.94 -16.30
N LEU A 82 14.05 -8.56 -15.13
CA LEU A 82 14.66 -8.13 -13.88
C LEU A 82 15.86 -9.02 -13.49
N GLY A 83 16.36 -9.80 -14.44
CA GLY A 83 17.51 -10.68 -14.29
C GLY A 83 17.15 -12.11 -13.88
N PRO A 84 18.14 -13.02 -13.88
CA PRO A 84 17.92 -14.47 -13.87
C PRO A 84 17.34 -15.04 -12.56
N ARG A 85 17.29 -14.24 -11.49
CA ARG A 85 16.73 -14.64 -10.18
C ARG A 85 15.29 -14.19 -10.00
N VAL A 86 14.72 -13.48 -10.97
CA VAL A 86 13.34 -12.98 -10.93
C VAL A 86 12.55 -13.63 -12.05
N GLU A 87 11.46 -14.30 -11.70
CA GLU A 87 10.53 -14.89 -12.66
C GLU A 87 9.16 -14.23 -12.52
N ILE A 88 8.58 -13.76 -13.63
CA ILE A 88 7.25 -13.16 -13.64
C ILE A 88 6.28 -14.08 -14.37
N ARG A 89 5.16 -14.42 -13.74
CA ARG A 89 4.09 -15.24 -14.33
C ARG A 89 2.79 -14.44 -14.42
N GLN A 90 2.15 -14.51 -15.58
CA GLN A 90 0.81 -13.94 -15.73
C GLN A 90 -0.23 -14.91 -15.17
N GLY A 91 -1.05 -14.45 -14.23
CA GLY A 91 -2.13 -15.23 -13.64
C GLY A 91 -2.89 -14.48 -12.56
N SER A 92 -4.06 -14.99 -12.20
CA SER A 92 -4.93 -14.37 -11.19
C SER A 92 -4.64 -14.91 -9.80
N GLN A 93 -4.61 -14.04 -8.78
CA GLN A 93 -4.48 -14.46 -7.37
C GLN A 93 -5.70 -15.23 -6.85
N VAL A 94 -6.81 -15.23 -7.60
CA VAL A 94 -8.02 -16.00 -7.28
C VAL A 94 -8.27 -17.17 -8.22
N ASP A 95 -7.26 -17.54 -9.00
CA ASP A 95 -7.25 -18.79 -9.76
C ASP A 95 -6.47 -19.85 -8.96
N GLU A 96 -7.22 -20.69 -8.25
CA GLU A 96 -6.64 -21.74 -7.41
C GLU A 96 -5.81 -22.75 -8.21
N GLU A 97 -6.24 -23.11 -9.42
CA GLU A 97 -5.51 -24.06 -10.28
C GLU A 97 -4.17 -23.46 -10.72
N PHE A 98 -4.18 -22.19 -11.12
CA PHE A 98 -2.95 -21.45 -11.43
C PHE A 98 -2.00 -21.41 -10.23
N LEU A 99 -2.48 -21.02 -9.05
CA LEU A 99 -1.66 -20.92 -7.84
C LEU A 99 -1.06 -22.28 -7.42
N ARG A 100 -1.86 -23.35 -7.49
CA ARG A 100 -1.38 -24.71 -7.19
C ARG A 100 -0.35 -25.18 -8.20
N THR A 101 -0.55 -24.89 -9.49
CA THR A 101 0.40 -25.21 -10.55
C THR A 101 1.71 -24.45 -10.35
N LEU A 102 1.64 -23.16 -10.03
CA LEU A 102 2.80 -22.33 -9.72
C LEU A 102 3.62 -22.92 -8.57
N VAL A 103 2.98 -23.27 -7.46
CA VAL A 103 3.64 -23.90 -6.30
C VAL A 103 4.22 -25.26 -6.68
N ALA A 104 3.54 -26.06 -7.50
CA ALA A 104 4.05 -27.36 -7.95
C ALA A 104 5.31 -27.22 -8.82
N GLU A 105 5.38 -26.19 -9.67
CA GLU A 105 6.54 -25.92 -10.53
C GLU A 105 7.70 -25.27 -9.77
N ARG A 106 7.41 -24.27 -8.94
CA ARG A 106 8.43 -23.45 -8.25
C ARG A 106 8.86 -24.06 -6.90
N GLY A 107 8.04 -24.93 -6.32
CA GLY A 107 8.17 -25.43 -4.96
C GLY A 107 7.63 -24.46 -3.90
N SER A 108 7.58 -24.90 -2.65
CA SER A 108 7.14 -24.06 -1.53
C SER A 108 8.02 -22.84 -1.32
N PHE A 109 7.39 -21.73 -0.93
CA PHE A 109 8.03 -20.45 -0.65
C PHE A 109 8.39 -20.30 0.83
N ASP A 110 9.45 -19.54 1.10
CA ASP A 110 9.83 -19.09 2.46
C ASP A 110 9.06 -17.82 2.82
N VAL A 111 8.77 -16.96 1.83
CA VAL A 111 8.01 -15.72 1.99
C VAL A 111 6.95 -15.64 0.89
N ILE A 112 5.72 -15.31 1.25
CA ILE A 112 4.65 -14.92 0.32
C ILE A 112 4.16 -13.54 0.72
N LEU A 113 4.12 -12.61 -0.22
CA LEU A 113 3.64 -11.25 -0.06
C LEU A 113 2.42 -11.05 -0.99
N ASP A 114 1.25 -10.75 -0.41
CA ASP A 114 0.05 -10.34 -1.15
C ASP A 114 -0.05 -8.81 -1.20
N ASP A 115 0.38 -8.25 -2.32
CA ASP A 115 0.31 -6.83 -2.69
C ASP A 115 -0.49 -6.68 -4.01
N GLY A 116 -1.53 -7.52 -4.15
CA GLY A 116 -2.20 -7.74 -5.42
C GLY A 116 -3.33 -6.75 -5.72
N SER A 117 -4.57 -7.24 -5.63
CA SER A 117 -5.76 -6.44 -5.98
C SER A 117 -6.36 -5.66 -4.81
N HIS A 118 -5.96 -6.02 -3.59
CA HIS A 118 -6.49 -5.52 -2.31
C HIS A 118 -8.01 -5.67 -2.15
N ARG A 119 -8.67 -6.47 -3.01
CA ARG A 119 -10.07 -6.85 -2.83
C ARG A 119 -10.14 -7.86 -1.70
N ASN A 120 -11.04 -7.62 -0.75
CA ASN A 120 -11.11 -8.44 0.46
C ASN A 120 -11.36 -9.92 0.13
N GLU A 121 -12.25 -10.22 -0.82
CA GLU A 121 -12.49 -11.60 -1.24
C GLU A 121 -11.26 -12.27 -1.88
N HIS A 122 -10.40 -11.50 -2.56
CA HIS A 122 -9.22 -12.04 -3.22
C HIS A 122 -8.09 -12.33 -2.22
N VAL A 123 -7.91 -11.47 -1.22
CA VAL A 123 -6.95 -11.68 -0.12
C VAL A 123 -7.33 -12.93 0.66
N VAL A 124 -8.60 -13.04 1.06
CA VAL A 124 -9.12 -14.21 1.80
C VAL A 124 -8.90 -15.51 1.00
N GLN A 125 -9.23 -15.49 -0.29
CA GLN A 125 -9.08 -16.67 -1.14
C GLN A 125 -7.62 -17.07 -1.36
N SER A 126 -6.75 -16.12 -1.71
CA SER A 126 -5.34 -16.40 -1.97
C SER A 126 -4.61 -16.87 -0.69
N PHE A 127 -4.91 -16.28 0.47
CA PHE A 127 -4.40 -16.76 1.76
C PHE A 127 -4.79 -18.23 2.02
N GLY A 128 -6.07 -18.57 1.82
CA GLY A 128 -6.58 -19.92 2.01
C GLY A 128 -5.92 -20.98 1.11
N VAL A 129 -5.48 -20.58 -0.09
CA VAL A 129 -4.77 -21.48 -1.03
C VAL A 129 -3.28 -21.54 -0.74
N LEU A 130 -2.64 -20.40 -0.47
CA LEU A 130 -1.18 -20.28 -0.46
C LEU A 130 -0.55 -20.49 0.93
N PHE A 131 -1.20 -20.06 2.01
CA PHE A 131 -0.66 -20.24 3.37
C PHE A 131 -0.37 -21.72 3.70
N PRO A 132 -1.23 -22.70 3.36
CA PRO A 132 -0.93 -24.12 3.56
C PRO A 132 0.30 -24.62 2.78
N THR A 133 0.70 -23.92 1.71
CA THR A 133 1.85 -24.31 0.86
C THR A 133 3.18 -23.73 1.32
N LEU A 134 3.17 -22.74 2.23
CA LEU A 134 4.39 -22.16 2.81
C LEU A 134 5.25 -23.25 3.44
N LYS A 135 6.57 -23.06 3.37
CA LYS A 135 7.52 -23.87 4.15
C LYS A 135 7.25 -23.70 5.66
N PRO A 136 7.57 -24.71 6.49
CA PRO A 136 7.60 -24.52 7.93
C PRO A 136 8.50 -23.34 8.31
N GLY A 137 8.02 -22.46 9.19
CA GLY A 137 8.67 -21.19 9.53
C GLY A 137 8.57 -20.08 8.48
N GLY A 138 7.82 -20.32 7.39
CA GLY A 138 7.58 -19.34 6.36
C GLY A 138 6.70 -18.17 6.84
N ILE A 139 6.75 -17.07 6.11
CA ILE A 139 6.07 -15.81 6.44
C ILE A 139 5.10 -15.47 5.31
N TYR A 140 3.83 -15.26 5.65
CA TYR A 140 2.82 -14.68 4.75
C TYR A 140 2.60 -13.23 5.15
N VAL A 141 2.65 -12.30 4.21
CA VAL A 141 2.37 -10.88 4.44
C VAL A 141 1.24 -10.45 3.53
N VAL A 142 0.33 -9.63 4.04
CA VAL A 142 -0.72 -8.94 3.27
C VAL A 142 -0.49 -7.44 3.42
N GLU A 143 -0.27 -6.76 2.29
CA GLU A 143 -0.19 -5.30 2.22
C GLU A 143 -1.56 -4.67 1.95
N ASP A 144 -1.64 -3.38 2.22
CA ASP A 144 -2.79 -2.54 1.97
C ASP A 144 -4.11 -3.05 2.59
N VAL A 145 -4.05 -3.65 3.79
CA VAL A 145 -5.24 -4.20 4.47
C VAL A 145 -6.26 -3.15 4.88
N GLN A 146 -5.93 -1.85 4.82
CA GLN A 146 -6.89 -0.77 5.04
C GLN A 146 -8.07 -0.79 4.06
N THR A 147 -7.92 -1.45 2.91
CA THR A 147 -9.05 -1.66 1.99
C THR A 147 -10.17 -2.51 2.59
N ALA A 148 -9.92 -3.19 3.72
CA ALA A 148 -10.94 -3.81 4.57
C ALA A 148 -12.03 -2.84 5.04
N PHE A 149 -11.75 -1.53 5.03
CA PHE A 149 -12.69 -0.49 5.41
C PHE A 149 -13.28 0.25 4.20
N PHE A 150 -12.93 -0.15 2.97
CA PHE A 150 -13.24 0.64 1.78
C PHE A 150 -14.30 -0.08 0.93
N PRO A 151 -15.53 0.47 0.78
CA PRO A 151 -16.61 -0.21 0.06
C PRO A 151 -16.27 -0.59 -1.39
N ARG A 152 -15.42 0.17 -2.07
CA ARG A 152 -14.96 -0.13 -3.44
C ARG A 152 -14.21 -1.47 -3.54
N PHE A 153 -13.57 -1.90 -2.46
CA PHE A 153 -12.79 -3.14 -2.35
C PHE A 153 -13.54 -4.23 -1.56
N GLY A 154 -14.85 -4.07 -1.36
CA GLY A 154 -15.67 -4.99 -0.56
C GLY A 154 -15.54 -4.81 0.95
N GLY A 155 -14.88 -3.74 1.41
CA GLY A 155 -14.68 -3.47 2.82
C GLY A 155 -15.88 -2.79 3.50
N SER A 156 -15.97 -2.93 4.83
CA SER A 156 -16.94 -2.25 5.69
C SER A 156 -16.38 -2.05 7.09
N ILE A 157 -16.87 -1.06 7.84
CA ILE A 157 -16.49 -0.84 9.25
C ILE A 157 -16.98 -1.97 10.17
N THR A 158 -18.04 -2.67 9.75
CA THR A 158 -18.60 -3.85 10.41
C THR A 158 -17.83 -5.13 10.11
N LEU A 159 -16.86 -5.08 9.18
CA LEU A 159 -16.03 -6.20 8.76
C LEU A 159 -16.82 -7.40 8.23
N ASP A 160 -17.91 -7.13 7.50
CA ASP A 160 -18.78 -8.17 6.95
C ASP A 160 -18.02 -9.07 5.98
N GLU A 161 -18.17 -10.40 6.14
CA GLU A 161 -17.44 -11.35 5.31
C GLU A 161 -17.89 -11.35 3.84
N PRO A 162 -16.95 -11.47 2.88
CA PRO A 162 -15.50 -11.63 3.08
C PRO A 162 -14.79 -10.30 3.39
N ASN A 163 -13.97 -10.29 4.45
CA ASN A 163 -13.18 -9.13 4.89
C ASN A 163 -11.79 -9.58 5.35
N SER A 164 -10.72 -8.96 4.83
CA SER A 164 -9.34 -9.35 5.14
C SER A 164 -8.96 -9.10 6.60
N VAL A 165 -9.16 -7.88 7.12
CA VAL A 165 -8.93 -7.56 8.54
C VAL A 165 -9.88 -8.36 9.44
N GLY A 166 -11.13 -8.56 9.01
CA GLY A 166 -12.10 -9.41 9.71
C GLY A 166 -11.61 -10.87 9.87
N LEU A 167 -11.09 -11.47 8.80
CA LEU A 167 -10.51 -12.82 8.82
C LEU A 167 -9.32 -12.91 9.79
N PHE A 168 -8.36 -11.99 9.70
CA PHE A 168 -7.19 -12.07 10.58
C PHE A 168 -7.53 -11.74 12.03
N ALA A 169 -8.53 -10.88 12.29
CA ALA A 169 -9.04 -10.63 13.62
C ALA A 169 -9.72 -11.88 14.23
N SER A 170 -10.43 -12.69 13.43
CA SER A 170 -10.98 -13.97 13.91
C SER A 170 -9.86 -14.96 14.23
N PHE A 171 -8.81 -15.04 13.42
CA PHE A 171 -7.64 -15.87 13.74
C PHE A 171 -6.93 -15.43 15.02
N VAL A 172 -6.81 -14.11 15.27
CA VAL A 172 -6.26 -13.58 16.53
C VAL A 172 -7.06 -14.05 17.74
N ARG A 173 -8.39 -14.13 17.64
CA ARG A 173 -9.29 -14.69 18.69
C ARG A 173 -9.09 -16.17 18.89
N GLU A 174 -9.03 -16.89 17.79
CA GLU A 174 -9.13 -18.34 17.78
C GLU A 174 -7.78 -19.05 17.89
N LEU A 175 -6.67 -18.29 17.97
CA LEU A 175 -5.34 -18.88 17.95
C LEU A 175 -5.08 -19.87 19.09
N ASP A 176 -5.75 -19.77 20.24
CA ASP A 176 -5.62 -20.76 21.33
C ASP A 176 -6.69 -21.87 21.28
N GLU A 177 -7.66 -21.77 20.35
CA GLU A 177 -8.73 -22.74 20.17
C GLU A 177 -8.28 -23.92 19.27
N ASP A 178 -9.04 -25.02 19.34
CA ASP A 178 -8.89 -26.17 18.45
C ASP A 178 -9.60 -25.90 17.12
N ASN A 179 -9.06 -24.97 16.32
CA ASN A 179 -9.56 -24.63 14.99
C ASN A 179 -8.53 -25.01 13.90
N PRO A 180 -8.89 -25.91 12.96
CA PRO A 180 -8.03 -26.29 11.83
C PRO A 180 -7.53 -25.11 10.98
N SER A 181 -8.30 -24.03 10.89
CA SER A 181 -7.99 -22.84 10.08
C SER A 181 -6.78 -22.06 10.61
N VAL A 182 -6.47 -22.19 11.91
CA VAL A 182 -5.34 -21.53 12.57
C VAL A 182 -4.30 -22.52 13.10
N ALA A 183 -4.48 -23.82 12.84
CA ALA A 183 -3.61 -24.86 13.37
C ALA A 183 -2.15 -24.69 12.95
N ASP A 184 -1.92 -24.25 11.71
CA ASP A 184 -0.58 -24.02 11.15
C ASP A 184 -0.02 -22.61 11.44
N ILE A 185 -0.83 -21.72 12.04
CA ILE A 185 -0.42 -20.34 12.37
C ILE A 185 0.30 -20.35 13.72
N ALA A 186 1.58 -19.98 13.72
CA ALA A 186 2.39 -19.80 14.92
C ALA A 186 2.13 -18.45 15.59
N SER A 187 2.06 -17.40 14.78
CA SER A 187 1.77 -16.05 15.23
C SER A 187 1.18 -15.18 14.13
N LEU A 188 0.51 -14.10 14.55
CA LEU A 188 -0.02 -13.05 13.71
C LEU A 188 0.54 -11.71 14.18
N GLU A 189 1.07 -10.89 13.27
CA GLU A 189 1.50 -9.53 13.55
C GLU A 189 0.67 -8.52 12.75
N ARG A 190 0.47 -7.34 13.33
CA ARG A 190 -0.30 -6.25 12.77
C ARG A 190 0.49 -4.96 12.88
N PHE A 191 0.71 -4.31 11.75
CA PHE A 191 1.26 -2.95 11.62
C PHE A 191 0.29 -2.11 10.80
N HIS A 192 0.41 -0.78 10.80
CA HIS A 192 -0.39 0.08 9.91
C HIS A 192 -0.34 -0.44 8.47
N ASN A 193 -1.52 -0.76 7.93
CA ASN A 193 -1.76 -1.33 6.60
C ASN A 193 -1.11 -2.69 6.28
N ILE A 194 -0.52 -3.40 7.25
CA ILE A 194 0.09 -4.73 7.04
C ILE A 194 -0.43 -5.74 8.06
N VAL A 195 -0.74 -6.95 7.59
CA VAL A 195 -0.88 -8.15 8.42
C VAL A 195 0.17 -9.18 8.05
N VAL A 196 0.77 -9.82 9.04
CA VAL A 196 1.75 -10.90 8.87
C VAL A 196 1.25 -12.15 9.57
N ALA A 197 1.29 -13.30 8.89
CA ALA A 197 1.04 -14.60 9.48
C ALA A 197 2.31 -15.48 9.39
N HIS A 198 2.76 -15.99 10.53
CA HIS A 198 3.92 -16.87 10.61
C HIS A 198 3.45 -18.32 10.64
N LYS A 199 4.04 -19.16 9.80
CA LYS A 199 3.77 -20.60 9.83
C LYS A 199 4.64 -21.32 10.85
N HIS A 200 4.08 -22.32 11.54
CA HIS A 200 4.83 -23.15 12.47
C HIS A 200 6.07 -23.80 11.82
N MET A 201 7.20 -23.79 12.54
CA MET A 201 8.40 -24.59 12.19
C MET A 201 8.17 -26.07 12.50
N ASP A 202 7.59 -26.34 13.66
CA ASP A 202 7.06 -27.63 14.10
C ASP A 202 5.84 -27.32 14.99
N PRO A 203 4.63 -27.80 14.67
CA PRO A 203 3.44 -27.57 15.49
C PRO A 203 3.56 -28.19 16.90
N ASN A 204 4.52 -29.09 17.13
CA ASN A 204 4.77 -29.72 18.42
C ASN A 204 5.80 -28.98 19.30
N VAL A 205 6.47 -27.96 18.77
CA VAL A 205 7.48 -27.17 19.50
C VAL A 205 6.95 -25.75 19.68
N GLY A 206 6.60 -25.40 20.93
CA GLY A 206 6.17 -24.04 21.26
C GLY A 206 7.31 -23.03 21.06
N SER A 207 7.02 -21.91 20.40
CA SER A 207 7.92 -20.75 20.39
C SER A 207 7.87 -20.07 21.75
N GLY A 208 9.03 -19.78 22.34
CA GLY A 208 9.08 -18.97 23.57
C GLY A 208 8.54 -17.56 23.32
N ILE A 209 7.72 -17.04 24.24
CA ILE A 209 7.05 -15.72 24.15
C ILE A 209 8.05 -14.58 23.84
N PHE A 210 9.25 -14.65 24.41
CA PHE A 210 10.28 -13.63 24.23
C PHE A 210 11.18 -13.86 23.01
N GLY A 211 10.96 -14.92 22.23
CA GLY A 211 11.63 -15.16 20.95
C GLY A 211 11.07 -14.32 19.79
N SER A 212 10.06 -13.50 20.07
CA SER A 212 9.49 -12.52 19.13
C SER A 212 10.52 -11.47 18.72
N ARG A 213 10.35 -10.94 17.50
CA ARG A 213 11.19 -9.87 16.95
C ARG A 213 10.78 -8.49 17.43
N SER A 214 9.63 -8.36 18.08
CA SER A 214 9.23 -7.16 18.81
C SER A 214 10.29 -6.72 19.83
N PHE A 215 11.19 -7.63 20.24
CA PHE A 215 12.29 -7.35 21.15
C PHE A 215 13.64 -7.03 20.48
N GLU A 216 13.77 -7.11 19.15
CA GLU A 216 15.06 -6.89 18.47
C GLU A 216 15.63 -5.49 18.72
N HIS A 217 14.77 -4.49 18.93
CA HIS A 217 15.15 -3.13 19.35
C HIS A 217 15.97 -3.08 20.64
N PHE A 218 15.81 -4.06 21.54
CA PHE A 218 16.58 -4.16 22.78
C PHE A 218 17.92 -4.89 22.60
N SER A 219 18.17 -5.46 21.43
CA SER A 219 19.44 -6.14 21.13
C SER A 219 20.61 -5.17 21.27
N GLY A 220 21.59 -5.51 22.11
CA GLY A 220 22.76 -4.68 22.37
C GLY A 220 22.59 -3.60 23.44
N ARG A 221 21.45 -3.52 24.14
CA ARG A 221 21.29 -2.72 25.36
C ARG A 221 20.64 -3.51 26.50
N SER A 222 20.74 -2.99 27.72
CA SER A 222 20.11 -3.59 28.89
C SER A 222 18.70 -3.04 29.10
N ALA A 223 17.68 -3.88 28.85
CA ALA A 223 16.28 -3.49 29.03
C ALA A 223 15.87 -3.45 30.51
N GLN A 224 15.02 -2.48 30.87
CA GLN A 224 14.35 -2.43 32.17
C GLN A 224 13.00 -3.15 32.07
N VAL A 225 12.80 -4.18 32.90
CA VAL A 225 11.62 -5.06 32.83
C VAL A 225 10.83 -5.00 34.12
N LEU A 226 9.52 -4.83 34.00
CA LEU A 226 8.55 -4.96 35.09
C LEU A 226 7.65 -6.16 34.82
N VAL A 227 7.54 -7.06 35.80
CA VAL A 227 6.61 -8.19 35.76
C VAL A 227 5.50 -7.96 36.79
N ILE A 228 4.27 -8.06 36.33
CA ILE A 228 3.05 -7.95 37.13
C ILE A 228 2.33 -9.30 37.14
N GLY A 229 2.02 -9.79 38.33
CA GLY A 229 1.25 -11.02 38.56
C GLY A 229 1.97 -11.96 39.53
N ASP A 230 1.40 -13.15 39.73
CA ASP A 230 1.88 -14.10 40.75
C ASP A 230 2.97 -15.06 40.24
N GLU A 231 3.22 -15.07 38.92
CA GLU A 231 4.25 -15.92 38.31
C GLU A 231 5.52 -15.13 38.00
N GLU A 232 6.64 -15.55 38.61
CA GLU A 232 7.96 -15.03 38.28
C GLU A 232 8.33 -15.34 36.82
N CYS A 233 9.07 -14.42 36.20
CA CYS A 233 9.68 -14.64 34.89
C CYS A 233 11.19 -14.77 35.07
N ALA A 234 11.75 -15.94 34.76
CA ALA A 234 13.18 -16.16 34.87
C ALA A 234 13.94 -15.25 33.89
N LEU A 235 15.06 -14.67 34.33
CA LEU A 235 15.94 -13.84 33.47
C LEU A 235 16.41 -14.60 32.21
N SER A 236 16.54 -15.93 32.29
CA SER A 236 16.89 -16.79 31.16
C SER A 236 15.81 -16.86 30.06
N ALA A 237 14.61 -16.33 30.31
CA ALA A 237 13.54 -16.30 29.33
C ALA A 237 13.75 -15.21 28.26
N PHE A 238 14.58 -14.19 28.53
CA PHE A 238 14.80 -13.07 27.62
C PHE A 238 16.03 -13.33 26.72
N PRO A 239 15.92 -13.20 25.39
CA PRO A 239 17.05 -13.38 24.49
C PRO A 239 18.00 -12.17 24.44
N PHE A 240 17.78 -11.16 25.30
CA PHE A 240 18.55 -9.93 25.40
C PHE A 240 18.94 -9.64 26.86
N SER A 241 19.86 -8.70 27.06
CA SER A 241 20.32 -8.34 28.40
C SER A 241 19.23 -7.60 29.17
N VAL A 242 18.94 -8.06 30.39
CA VAL A 242 18.02 -7.39 31.31
C VAL A 242 18.84 -6.66 32.38
N GLY A 243 18.64 -5.34 32.47
CA GLY A 243 19.38 -4.49 33.41
C GLY A 243 18.79 -4.51 34.82
N LYS A 244 17.48 -4.22 34.94
CA LYS A 244 16.71 -4.42 36.17
C LYS A 244 15.44 -5.19 35.85
N LEU A 245 15.12 -6.13 36.73
CA LEU A 245 13.87 -6.87 36.72
C LEU A 245 13.14 -6.57 38.02
N HIS A 246 12.00 -5.92 37.93
CA HIS A 246 11.12 -5.66 39.06
C HIS A 246 9.90 -6.57 38.98
N HIS A 247 9.40 -7.00 40.14
CA HIS A 247 8.26 -7.90 40.23
C HIS A 247 7.24 -7.36 41.23
N HIS A 248 5.98 -7.25 40.83
CA HIS A 248 4.87 -6.86 41.69
C HIS A 248 3.69 -7.80 41.45
N SER A 249 2.90 -8.10 42.48
CA SER A 249 1.71 -8.95 42.32
C SER A 249 0.58 -8.24 41.55
N THR A 250 0.48 -6.91 41.65
CA THR A 250 -0.58 -6.13 41.01
C THR A 250 -0.10 -4.76 40.55
N LEU A 251 -0.76 -4.22 39.53
CA LEU A 251 -0.75 -2.79 39.16
C LEU A 251 -1.68 -2.00 40.12
N SER A 252 -1.39 -1.97 41.41
CA SER A 252 -2.16 -1.14 42.37
C SER A 252 -1.88 0.38 42.17
N GLU A 253 -2.63 1.23 42.87
CA GLU A 253 -2.60 2.71 42.77
C GLU A 253 -1.25 3.38 43.14
N GLU A 254 -0.23 2.62 43.56
CA GLU A 254 1.12 3.18 43.69
C GLU A 254 1.65 3.59 42.31
N ASP A 255 2.29 4.77 42.24
CA ASP A 255 2.96 5.25 41.03
C ASP A 255 4.21 4.39 40.80
N LEU A 256 4.02 3.27 40.12
CA LEU A 256 5.09 2.34 39.74
C LEU A 256 6.05 2.95 38.71
N GLY A 257 5.75 4.14 38.16
CA GLY A 257 6.59 4.80 37.16
C GLY A 257 6.73 3.99 35.88
N LEU A 258 5.61 3.55 35.25
CA LEU A 258 5.64 2.63 34.09
C LEU A 258 6.50 3.14 32.91
N LYS A 259 6.66 4.45 32.77
CA LYS A 259 7.56 5.12 31.81
C LYS A 259 9.05 4.76 31.95
N ASP A 260 9.46 4.25 33.10
CA ASP A 260 10.85 3.88 33.38
C ASP A 260 11.22 2.50 32.83
N TYR A 261 10.22 1.69 32.44
CA TYR A 261 10.41 0.35 31.92
C TYR A 261 10.33 0.30 30.39
N ASP A 262 11.25 -0.47 29.81
CA ASP A 262 11.24 -0.85 28.40
C ASP A 262 10.18 -1.91 28.12
N ILE A 263 9.96 -2.81 29.09
CA ILE A 263 9.06 -3.95 28.95
C ILE A 263 8.21 -4.08 30.20
N VAL A 264 6.90 -4.20 30.01
CA VAL A 264 5.95 -4.54 31.07
C VAL A 264 5.31 -5.88 30.71
N VAL A 265 5.39 -6.85 31.61
CA VAL A 265 4.79 -8.18 31.45
C VAL A 265 3.61 -8.30 32.40
N LEU A 266 2.40 -8.47 31.86
CA LEU A 266 1.18 -8.74 32.61
C LEU A 266 0.86 -10.24 32.53
N SER A 267 0.89 -10.91 33.68
CA SER A 267 0.51 -12.31 33.80
C SER A 267 -0.97 -12.41 34.15
N VAL A 268 -1.78 -12.88 33.21
CA VAL A 268 -3.24 -12.93 33.28
C VAL A 268 -3.69 -14.32 33.73
N ALA A 269 -4.17 -14.42 34.96
CA ALA A 269 -4.72 -15.67 35.52
C ALA A 269 -6.24 -15.82 35.32
N GLN A 270 -6.95 -14.72 34.98
CA GLN A 270 -8.39 -14.69 34.77
C GLN A 270 -8.73 -13.72 33.64
N ASP A 271 -9.73 -14.06 32.82
CA ASP A 271 -10.22 -13.21 31.73
C ASP A 271 -11.35 -12.30 32.25
N ASN A 272 -11.00 -11.07 32.68
CA ASN A 272 -11.93 -10.16 33.36
C ASN A 272 -11.62 -8.67 33.10
N LEU A 273 -12.52 -7.79 33.54
CA LEU A 273 -12.41 -6.34 33.33
C LEU A 273 -11.20 -5.69 34.02
N LYS A 274 -10.67 -6.29 35.10
CA LYS A 274 -9.45 -5.79 35.76
C LYS A 274 -8.26 -5.89 34.80
N CYS A 275 -8.15 -6.97 34.05
CA CYS A 275 -7.08 -7.15 33.07
C CYS A 275 -7.13 -6.06 31.99
N ILE A 276 -8.33 -5.66 31.56
CA ILE A 276 -8.52 -4.59 30.59
C ILE A 276 -8.06 -3.24 31.15
N ALA A 277 -8.37 -2.96 32.41
CA ALA A 277 -7.90 -1.75 33.09
C ALA A 277 -6.38 -1.73 33.21
N ASP A 278 -5.76 -2.85 33.60
CA ASP A 278 -4.30 -2.98 33.71
C ASP A 278 -3.60 -2.80 32.35
N MET A 279 -4.12 -3.42 31.29
CA MET A 279 -3.61 -3.26 29.92
C MET A 279 -3.75 -1.82 29.42
N THR A 280 -4.92 -1.20 29.65
CA THR A 280 -5.18 0.20 29.26
C THR A 280 -4.23 1.16 29.97
N ARG A 281 -4.03 0.97 31.29
CA ARG A 281 -3.10 1.76 32.10
C ARG A 281 -1.68 1.61 31.59
N ALA A 282 -1.21 0.38 31.37
CA ALA A 282 0.12 0.12 30.85
C ALA A 282 0.34 0.79 29.49
N LEU A 283 -0.57 0.61 28.53
CA LEU A 283 -0.48 1.24 27.22
C LEU A 283 -0.56 2.77 27.27
N THR A 284 -1.16 3.35 28.31
CA THR A 284 -1.23 4.81 28.47
C THR A 284 0.03 5.39 29.11
N GLU A 285 0.55 4.74 30.15
CA GLU A 285 1.63 5.30 31.00
C GLU A 285 3.04 4.89 30.55
N MET A 286 3.19 3.80 29.80
CA MET A 286 4.49 3.39 29.26
C MET A 286 5.02 4.43 28.26
N ARG A 287 6.34 4.55 28.18
CA ARG A 287 6.98 5.43 27.19
C ARG A 287 6.88 4.84 25.78
N ASP A 288 7.08 5.69 24.78
CA ASP A 288 7.21 5.23 23.39
C ASP A 288 8.45 4.36 23.21
N ASN A 289 8.35 3.42 22.27
CA ASN A 289 9.30 2.33 22.01
C ASN A 289 9.42 1.29 23.14
N SER A 290 8.39 1.18 23.99
CA SER A 290 8.26 0.09 24.97
C SER A 290 7.35 -1.03 24.46
N VAL A 291 7.45 -2.22 25.09
CA VAL A 291 6.64 -3.39 24.75
C VAL A 291 5.83 -3.86 25.96
N LEU A 292 4.51 -3.89 25.80
CA LEU A 292 3.62 -4.56 26.74
C LEU A 292 3.46 -6.02 26.30
N VAL A 293 3.76 -6.96 27.19
CA VAL A 293 3.53 -8.39 27.01
C VAL A 293 2.38 -8.81 27.92
N VAL A 294 1.34 -9.41 27.36
CA VAL A 294 0.23 -10.00 28.10
C VAL A 294 0.30 -11.51 27.90
N ARG A 295 0.49 -12.28 28.97
CA ARG A 295 0.61 -13.75 28.90
C ARG A 295 -0.39 -14.44 29.79
N CYS A 296 -0.87 -15.61 29.38
CA CYS A 296 -1.66 -16.46 30.27
C CYS A 296 -0.78 -17.01 31.41
N ALA A 297 -1.37 -17.13 32.60
CA ALA A 297 -0.72 -17.68 33.80
C ALA A 297 -1.70 -18.56 34.61
N GLY A 298 -1.16 -19.37 35.51
CA GLY A 298 -1.93 -20.22 36.42
C GLY A 298 -2.80 -21.25 35.70
N ALA A 299 -4.11 -21.25 36.00
CA ALA A 299 -5.06 -22.21 35.43
C ALA A 299 -5.49 -21.88 33.98
N LEU A 300 -5.18 -20.67 33.50
CA LEU A 300 -5.53 -20.25 32.14
C LEU A 300 -4.54 -20.85 31.14
N LYS A 301 -5.02 -21.75 30.28
CA LYS A 301 -4.20 -22.43 29.26
C LYS A 301 -4.09 -21.69 27.92
N GLY A 302 -4.81 -20.57 27.78
CA GLY A 302 -4.95 -19.77 26.57
C GLY A 302 -6.02 -18.70 26.77
N PHE A 303 -6.06 -17.69 25.91
CA PHE A 303 -7.10 -16.66 25.96
C PHE A 303 -8.41 -17.22 25.38
N ARG A 304 -9.55 -16.86 26.00
CA ARG A 304 -10.86 -17.28 25.49
C ARG A 304 -11.23 -16.42 24.29
N SER A 305 -11.63 -17.05 23.19
CA SER A 305 -12.06 -16.37 21.95
C SER A 305 -13.22 -15.36 22.13
N THR A 306 -14.03 -15.53 23.17
CA THR A 306 -15.23 -14.74 23.50
C THR A 306 -15.11 -13.94 24.80
N GLY A 307 -13.89 -13.80 25.33
CA GLY A 307 -13.64 -13.09 26.59
C GLY A 307 -13.25 -11.62 26.41
N PRO A 308 -13.35 -10.82 27.49
CA PRO A 308 -13.07 -9.38 27.44
C PRO A 308 -11.65 -9.05 26.98
N VAL A 309 -10.65 -9.89 27.29
CA VAL A 309 -9.27 -9.67 26.79
C VAL A 309 -9.22 -9.73 25.27
N MET A 310 -9.86 -10.74 24.66
CA MET A 310 -9.86 -10.85 23.20
C MET A 310 -10.74 -9.81 22.52
N ASP A 311 -11.83 -9.37 23.15
CA ASP A 311 -12.61 -8.22 22.66
C ASP A 311 -11.75 -6.97 22.61
N PHE A 312 -11.02 -6.66 23.67
CA PHE A 312 -10.09 -5.52 23.70
C PHE A 312 -9.00 -5.63 22.62
N VAL A 313 -8.36 -6.80 22.52
CA VAL A 313 -7.24 -7.01 21.59
C VAL A 313 -7.69 -6.91 20.14
N THR A 314 -8.83 -7.53 19.79
CA THR A 314 -9.36 -7.46 18.41
C THR A 314 -9.81 -6.07 18.02
N GLU A 315 -10.43 -5.33 18.94
CA GLU A 315 -10.79 -3.93 18.70
C GLU A 315 -9.54 -3.08 18.41
N ARG A 316 -8.46 -3.25 19.19
CA ARG A 316 -7.18 -2.56 18.94
C ARG A 316 -6.51 -3.03 17.64
N PHE A 317 -6.63 -4.31 17.28
CA PHE A 317 -6.11 -4.87 16.03
C PHE A 317 -6.76 -4.24 14.79
N VAL A 318 -8.06 -3.99 14.85
CA VAL A 318 -8.82 -3.27 13.82
C VAL A 318 -8.40 -1.80 13.78
N GLU A 319 -8.30 -1.15 14.94
CA GLU A 319 -7.95 0.26 15.07
C GLU A 319 -6.49 0.61 14.76
N VAL A 320 -5.62 -0.37 14.48
CA VAL A 320 -4.27 -0.06 13.98
C VAL A 320 -4.35 0.84 12.73
N ASP A 321 -5.35 0.67 11.86
CA ASP A 321 -5.60 1.55 10.71
C ASP A 321 -6.59 2.68 11.01
N HIS A 322 -6.68 3.16 12.26
CA HIS A 322 -7.63 4.22 12.65
C HIS A 322 -7.59 5.45 11.74
N ARG A 323 -6.42 5.84 11.19
CA ARG A 323 -6.33 6.95 10.24
C ARG A 323 -7.09 6.67 8.94
N GLU A 324 -6.98 5.45 8.43
CA GLU A 324 -7.67 5.01 7.22
C GLU A 324 -9.18 4.89 7.45
N ILE A 325 -9.56 4.36 8.61
CA ILE A 325 -10.96 4.28 9.05
C ILE A 325 -11.57 5.69 9.09
N SER A 326 -10.89 6.66 9.72
CA SER A 326 -11.40 8.04 9.85
C SER A 326 -11.55 8.78 8.50
N ILE A 327 -10.85 8.37 7.44
CA ILE A 327 -11.01 8.94 6.09
C ILE A 327 -12.36 8.56 5.48
N HIS A 328 -12.83 7.33 5.73
CA HIS A 328 -14.06 6.81 5.15
C HIS A 328 -15.26 6.87 6.09
N TYR A 329 -15.01 6.92 7.40
CA TYR A 329 -16.01 6.92 8.46
C TYR A 329 -15.75 8.07 9.43
N SER A 330 -16.10 9.30 9.03
CA SER A 330 -15.84 10.51 9.82
C SER A 330 -16.47 10.50 11.22
N ASP A 331 -17.55 9.74 11.40
CA ASP A 331 -18.27 9.65 12.68
C ASP A 331 -17.65 8.59 13.61
N TYR A 332 -16.76 7.74 13.11
CA TYR A 332 -16.06 6.73 13.92
C TYR A 332 -15.06 7.43 14.84
N GLN A 333 -15.16 7.13 16.14
CA GLN A 333 -14.27 7.67 17.17
C GLN A 333 -13.31 6.56 17.63
N PRO A 334 -12.09 6.48 17.07
CA PRO A 334 -11.14 5.46 17.51
C PRO A 334 -10.71 5.70 18.95
N SER A 335 -10.33 4.63 19.65
CA SER A 335 -9.70 4.73 20.95
C SER A 335 -8.49 5.68 20.93
N PRO A 336 -8.27 6.50 21.98
CA PRO A 336 -7.04 7.29 22.10
C PRO A 336 -5.76 6.44 22.01
N LEU A 337 -5.83 5.16 22.41
CA LEU A 337 -4.69 4.23 22.34
C LEU A 337 -4.26 3.92 20.90
N ALA A 338 -5.17 3.99 19.93
CA ALA A 338 -4.90 3.62 18.52
C ALA A 338 -3.71 4.40 17.93
N LYS A 339 -3.53 5.66 18.36
CA LYS A 339 -2.42 6.55 17.94
C LYS A 339 -1.07 6.17 18.53
N SER A 340 -1.05 5.23 19.47
CA SER A 340 0.15 4.85 20.25
C SER A 340 0.44 3.35 20.22
N ILE A 341 -0.38 2.56 19.52
CA ILE A 341 -0.15 1.15 19.27
C ILE A 341 0.41 1.04 17.86
N TYR A 342 1.74 0.88 17.77
CA TYR A 342 2.44 0.74 16.49
C TYR A 342 2.27 -0.65 15.90
N ALA A 343 2.30 -1.67 16.76
CA ALA A 343 2.08 -3.04 16.35
C ALA A 343 1.43 -3.89 17.44
N ILE A 344 0.72 -4.93 16.99
CA ILE A 344 0.18 -5.99 17.84
C ILE A 344 0.68 -7.32 17.30
N GLU A 345 1.22 -8.16 18.16
CA GLU A 345 1.59 -9.54 17.84
C GLU A 345 0.81 -10.50 18.74
N ARG A 346 0.33 -11.59 18.15
CA ARG A 346 -0.42 -12.64 18.79
C ARG A 346 0.29 -13.97 18.57
N THR A 347 0.73 -14.62 19.64
CA THR A 347 1.22 -16.01 19.64
C THR A 347 0.30 -16.86 20.50
N ARG A 348 0.37 -18.19 20.46
CA ARG A 348 -0.36 -19.00 21.44
C ARG A 348 0.05 -18.62 22.88
N GLY A 349 -0.94 -18.39 23.74
CA GLY A 349 -0.75 -18.00 25.15
C GLY A 349 -0.16 -16.60 25.42
N ALA A 350 0.12 -15.77 24.42
CA ALA A 350 0.57 -14.39 24.63
C ALA A 350 0.10 -13.37 23.57
N ILE A 351 0.05 -12.11 23.97
CA ILE A 351 -0.20 -10.94 23.12
C ILE A 351 0.87 -9.90 23.44
N LEU A 352 1.47 -9.32 22.42
CA LEU A 352 2.44 -8.25 22.57
C LEU A 352 1.88 -6.99 21.91
N PHE A 353 2.00 -5.86 22.59
CA PHE A 353 1.73 -4.54 22.04
C PHE A 353 3.02 -3.75 22.02
N ARG A 354 3.44 -3.33 20.83
CA ARG A 354 4.54 -2.38 20.67
C ARG A 354 3.96 -0.98 20.76
N LYS A 355 4.31 -0.26 21.82
CA LYS A 355 3.89 1.13 22.01
C LYS A 355 4.87 2.06 21.29
N ALA A 356 4.40 2.78 20.29
CA ALA A 356 5.11 3.87 19.63
C ALA A 356 4.07 4.70 18.84
N PRO A 357 4.41 5.91 18.36
CA PRO A 357 3.51 6.67 17.50
C PRO A 357 3.04 5.83 16.31
N ASN A 358 1.72 5.73 16.16
CA ASN A 358 1.05 5.14 15.00
C ASN A 358 0.34 6.26 14.26
N ASP A 359 1.13 7.18 13.72
CA ASP A 359 0.63 8.42 13.15
C ASP A 359 1.23 8.71 11.78
N TYR A 360 1.77 7.72 11.07
CA TYR A 360 2.16 7.92 9.68
C TYR A 360 0.92 8.30 8.84
N PRO A 361 0.96 9.34 8.00
CA PRO A 361 -0.19 9.75 7.19
C PRO A 361 -0.63 8.68 6.20
N SER A 362 -1.94 8.55 6.04
CA SER A 362 -2.53 7.78 4.94
C SER A 362 -2.09 8.33 3.59
N ASN A 363 -1.84 7.45 2.62
CA ASN A 363 -1.60 7.86 1.24
C ASN A 363 -2.81 8.55 0.58
N PHE A 364 -4.03 8.39 1.13
CA PHE A 364 -5.24 9.12 0.70
C PHE A 364 -5.39 10.50 1.36
N ALA A 365 -4.68 10.74 2.47
CA ALA A 365 -4.65 12.01 3.20
C ALA A 365 -3.20 12.41 3.51
N PHE A 366 -2.34 12.32 2.50
CA PHE A 366 -0.89 12.50 2.64
C PHE A 366 -0.55 13.94 3.03
N ASP A 367 0.26 14.08 4.08
CA ASP A 367 0.73 15.37 4.61
C ASP A 367 2.27 15.44 4.54
N PRO A 368 2.85 16.22 3.60
CA PRO A 368 4.31 16.33 3.45
C PRO A 368 4.99 17.07 4.62
N GLU A 369 4.23 17.76 5.46
CA GLU A 369 4.75 18.51 6.62
C GLU A 369 4.66 17.71 7.93
N HIS A 370 4.04 16.53 7.90
CA HIS A 370 4.01 15.63 9.04
C HIS A 370 5.44 15.24 9.46
N PRO A 371 5.81 15.24 10.76
CA PRO A 371 7.19 14.99 11.18
C PRO A 371 7.79 13.68 10.63
N ALA A 372 7.04 12.57 10.71
CA ALA A 372 7.49 11.27 10.19
C ALA A 372 7.69 11.27 8.66
N VAL A 373 6.83 11.98 7.91
CA VAL A 373 6.97 12.11 6.46
C VAL A 373 8.15 13.00 6.12
N SER A 374 8.34 14.11 6.85
CA SER A 374 9.47 15.01 6.65
C SER A 374 10.80 14.29 6.88
N GLU A 375 10.88 13.42 7.90
CA GLU A 375 12.04 12.55 8.14
C GLU A 375 12.23 11.54 7.00
N ALA A 376 11.16 10.88 6.55
CA ALA A 376 11.20 9.95 5.42
C ALA A 376 11.68 10.64 4.13
N LEU A 377 11.15 11.82 3.81
CA LEU A 377 11.56 12.60 2.63
C LEU A 377 13.01 13.10 2.73
N SER A 378 13.46 13.49 3.92
CA SER A 378 14.87 13.85 4.15
C SER A 378 15.80 12.66 3.93
N LEU A 379 15.40 11.47 4.39
CA LEU A 379 16.12 10.25 4.11
C LEU A 379 16.13 9.94 2.60
N MET A 380 14.98 10.03 1.93
CA MET A 380 14.88 9.82 0.48
C MET A 380 15.83 10.74 -0.27
N GLU A 381 15.82 12.04 0.05
CA GLU A 381 16.70 13.05 -0.52
C GLU A 381 18.18 12.67 -0.38
N SER A 382 18.59 12.23 0.81
CA SER A 382 19.97 11.80 1.07
C SER A 382 20.36 10.57 0.25
N VAL A 383 19.47 9.59 0.10
CA VAL A 383 19.75 8.37 -0.66
C VAL A 383 19.87 8.66 -2.15
N VAL A 384 18.94 9.44 -2.72
CA VAL A 384 18.98 9.78 -4.14
C VAL A 384 20.10 10.76 -4.47
N ALA A 385 20.62 11.54 -3.51
CA ALA A 385 21.80 12.37 -3.72
C ALA A 385 23.05 11.53 -4.02
N ASP A 386 23.24 10.41 -3.32
CA ASP A 386 24.41 9.54 -3.44
C ASP A 386 24.30 8.50 -4.57
N GLU A 387 23.07 8.13 -4.97
CA GLU A 387 22.82 7.05 -5.92
C GLU A 387 22.32 7.58 -7.27
N ALA A 388 22.91 7.07 -8.35
CA ALA A 388 22.54 7.41 -9.72
C ALA A 388 21.53 6.38 -10.29
N ASN A 389 20.35 6.27 -9.68
CA ASN A 389 19.26 5.44 -10.19
C ASN A 389 18.07 6.32 -10.61
N GLU A 390 17.58 6.13 -11.84
CA GLU A 390 16.45 6.89 -12.39
C GLU A 390 15.17 6.67 -11.57
N GLY A 391 14.86 5.43 -11.18
CA GLY A 391 13.62 5.07 -10.50
C GLY A 391 13.42 5.83 -9.19
N GLY A 392 14.42 5.80 -8.32
CA GLY A 392 14.39 6.52 -7.05
C GLY A 392 14.31 8.03 -7.19
N LEU A 393 15.12 8.60 -8.09
CA LEU A 393 15.16 10.03 -8.31
C LEU A 393 13.84 10.55 -8.90
N VAL A 394 13.26 9.84 -9.86
CA VAL A 394 11.93 10.16 -10.40
C VAL A 394 10.86 10.04 -9.32
N SER A 395 10.88 8.98 -8.52
CA SER A 395 9.89 8.76 -7.46
C SER A 395 9.90 9.87 -6.42
N PHE A 396 11.09 10.24 -5.94
CA PHE A 396 11.25 11.35 -5.01
C PHE A 396 10.76 12.68 -5.61
N ALA A 397 11.15 12.98 -6.86
CA ALA A 397 10.74 14.19 -7.54
C ALA A 397 9.23 14.25 -7.82
N GLU A 398 8.57 13.11 -8.08
CA GLU A 398 7.11 13.02 -8.22
C GLU A 398 6.39 13.35 -6.91
N ILE A 399 6.89 12.88 -5.76
CA ILE A 399 6.32 13.21 -4.45
C ILE A 399 6.38 14.72 -4.21
N LEU A 400 7.53 15.35 -4.44
CA LEU A 400 7.69 16.80 -4.32
C LEU A 400 6.75 17.55 -5.26
N ALA A 401 6.70 17.14 -6.54
CA ALA A 401 5.84 17.75 -7.55
C ALA A 401 4.35 17.68 -7.19
N ARG A 402 3.93 16.61 -6.52
CA ARG A 402 2.54 16.36 -6.16
C ARG A 402 2.11 17.07 -4.89
N HIS A 403 2.96 17.06 -3.86
CA HIS A 403 2.58 17.50 -2.50
C HIS A 403 3.16 18.85 -2.11
N ARG A 404 4.18 19.37 -2.82
CA ARG A 404 4.70 20.73 -2.62
C ARG A 404 4.33 21.62 -3.80
N SER A 405 5.02 21.47 -4.92
CA SER A 405 4.69 22.18 -6.15
C SER A 405 5.40 21.56 -7.35
N LYS A 406 4.84 21.73 -8.56
CA LYS A 406 5.51 21.27 -9.80
C LYS A 406 6.94 21.83 -9.98
N LEU A 407 7.22 23.02 -9.42
CA LEU A 407 8.55 23.63 -9.46
C LEU A 407 9.52 23.04 -8.45
N SER A 408 9.05 22.45 -7.36
CA SER A 408 9.93 21.80 -6.36
C SER A 408 10.69 20.59 -6.92
N ALA A 409 10.19 20.00 -8.02
CA ALA A 409 10.88 18.92 -8.73
C ALA A 409 11.90 19.41 -9.77
N ALA A 410 12.04 20.72 -10.00
CA ALA A 410 12.82 21.28 -11.11
C ALA A 410 14.29 20.81 -11.12
N THR A 411 15.00 20.96 -10.01
CA THR A 411 16.41 20.54 -9.90
C THR A 411 16.59 19.04 -10.15
N TYR A 412 15.63 18.23 -9.70
CA TYR A 412 15.65 16.79 -9.88
C TYR A 412 15.35 16.38 -11.33
N VAL A 413 14.44 17.08 -12.01
CA VAL A 413 14.18 16.92 -13.45
C VAL A 413 15.42 17.29 -14.27
N ASP A 414 16.11 18.37 -13.91
CA ASP A 414 17.32 18.80 -14.60
C ASP A 414 18.42 17.72 -14.45
N ARG A 415 18.60 17.16 -13.24
CA ARG A 415 19.51 16.03 -13.00
C ARG A 415 19.11 14.76 -13.76
N LEU A 416 17.82 14.41 -13.79
CA LEU A 416 17.31 13.28 -14.57
C LEU A 416 17.62 13.44 -16.06
N THR A 417 17.49 14.66 -16.57
CA THR A 417 17.81 15.00 -17.97
C THR A 417 19.31 14.79 -18.25
N GLU A 418 20.18 15.25 -17.34
CA GLU A 418 21.64 15.06 -17.44
C GLU A 418 22.06 13.59 -17.39
N MET A 419 21.33 12.77 -16.62
CA MET A 419 21.53 11.32 -16.56
C MET A 419 21.04 10.58 -17.81
N GLY A 420 20.34 11.27 -18.72
CA GLY A 420 19.75 10.64 -19.90
C GLY A 420 18.54 9.77 -19.57
N ALA A 421 17.75 10.15 -18.56
CA ALA A 421 16.52 9.45 -18.17
C ALA A 421 15.56 9.28 -19.35
N GLN A 422 14.94 8.11 -19.45
CA GLN A 422 14.06 7.75 -20.59
C GLN A 422 12.77 7.07 -20.14
N SER A 423 12.54 6.88 -18.84
CA SER A 423 11.28 6.33 -18.37
C SER A 423 10.12 7.25 -18.70
N ARG A 424 8.96 6.64 -18.85
CA ARG A 424 7.70 7.37 -19.00
C ARG A 424 7.45 8.32 -17.82
N ARG A 425 7.74 7.88 -16.59
CA ARG A 425 7.55 8.69 -15.37
C ARG A 425 8.41 9.96 -15.42
N TYR A 426 9.66 9.84 -15.88
CA TYR A 426 10.51 11.01 -16.15
C TYR A 426 9.85 11.96 -17.16
N PHE A 427 9.45 11.50 -18.35
CA PHE A 427 8.85 12.39 -19.36
C PHE A 427 7.57 13.06 -18.85
N MET A 428 6.74 12.31 -18.13
CA MET A 428 5.54 12.82 -17.47
C MET A 428 5.85 13.97 -16.51
N LEU A 429 6.84 13.78 -15.66
CA LEU A 429 7.28 14.77 -14.70
C LEU A 429 7.92 15.98 -15.40
N ALA A 430 8.85 15.74 -16.33
CA ALA A 430 9.60 16.77 -17.03
C ALA A 430 8.70 17.69 -17.86
N ILE A 431 7.74 17.14 -18.61
CA ILE A 431 6.77 17.94 -19.38
C ILE A 431 5.89 18.76 -18.43
N SER A 432 5.40 18.15 -17.34
CA SER A 432 4.61 18.87 -16.34
C SER A 432 5.39 20.01 -15.68
N THR A 433 6.68 19.81 -15.41
CA THR A 433 7.55 20.83 -14.82
C THR A 433 7.89 21.93 -15.82
N ALA A 434 8.11 21.61 -17.10
CA ALA A 434 8.33 22.60 -18.16
C ALA A 434 7.11 23.54 -18.31
N TYR A 435 5.89 22.98 -18.32
CA TYR A 435 4.67 23.80 -18.30
C TYR A 435 4.57 24.69 -17.06
N ALA A 436 4.97 24.21 -15.89
CA ALA A 436 4.99 25.01 -14.66
C ALA A 436 6.06 26.13 -14.71
N LYS A 437 7.21 25.88 -15.34
CA LYS A 437 8.26 26.88 -15.64
C LYS A 437 7.83 27.88 -16.74
N LYS A 438 6.67 27.66 -17.39
CA LYS A 438 6.23 28.38 -18.60
C LYS A 438 7.19 28.24 -19.78
N ASP A 439 7.96 27.15 -19.82
CA ASP A 439 8.84 26.79 -20.93
C ASP A 439 8.05 25.99 -21.98
N GLU A 440 7.33 26.70 -22.84
CA GLU A 440 6.50 26.07 -23.87
C GLU A 440 7.32 25.32 -24.93
N GLU A 441 8.52 25.81 -25.23
CA GLU A 441 9.40 25.15 -26.20
C GLU A 441 10.01 23.87 -25.63
N GLY A 442 10.45 23.90 -24.37
CA GLY A 442 10.90 22.70 -23.66
C GLY A 442 9.79 21.67 -23.53
N ALA A 443 8.57 22.08 -23.17
CA ALA A 443 7.43 21.17 -23.09
C ALA A 443 7.11 20.52 -24.45
N LEU A 444 7.17 21.28 -25.54
CA LEU A 444 7.00 20.75 -26.90
C LEU A 444 8.10 19.73 -27.25
N ARG A 445 9.38 20.08 -27.07
CA ARG A 445 10.52 19.18 -27.36
C ARG A 445 10.46 17.90 -26.55
N LEU A 446 10.13 18.00 -25.26
CA LEU A 446 10.01 16.83 -24.38
C LEU A 446 8.84 15.94 -24.79
N ALA A 447 7.70 16.50 -25.20
CA ALA A 447 6.56 15.71 -25.68
C ALA A 447 6.89 14.99 -27.01
N GLU A 448 7.62 15.64 -27.92
CA GLU A 448 8.10 15.02 -29.16
C GLU A 448 9.06 13.87 -28.86
N LEU A 449 10.04 14.08 -27.97
CA LEU A 449 10.98 13.05 -27.56
C LEU A 449 10.26 11.88 -26.86
N ALA A 450 9.32 12.17 -25.96
CA ALA A 450 8.55 11.15 -25.26
C ALA A 450 7.78 10.25 -26.23
N LEU A 451 7.21 10.79 -27.31
CA LEU A 451 6.51 10.01 -28.34
C LEU A 451 7.44 9.19 -29.23
N GLN A 452 8.74 9.47 -29.28
CA GLN A 452 9.70 8.58 -29.93
C GLN A 452 9.90 7.28 -29.13
N HIS A 453 9.88 7.39 -27.80
CA HIS A 453 9.98 6.24 -26.89
C HIS A 453 8.63 5.54 -26.67
N PHE A 454 7.55 6.31 -26.60
CA PHE A 454 6.20 5.84 -26.26
C PHE A 454 5.18 6.31 -27.32
N PRO A 455 5.24 5.79 -28.55
CA PRO A 455 4.49 6.32 -29.71
C PRO A 455 2.97 6.21 -29.58
N ASP A 456 2.48 5.38 -28.67
CA ASP A 456 1.06 5.11 -28.45
C ASP A 456 0.54 5.66 -27.10
N GLU A 457 1.36 6.42 -26.36
CA GLU A 457 0.98 6.99 -25.05
C GLU A 457 0.04 8.19 -25.22
N PRO A 458 -1.26 8.07 -24.83
CA PRO A 458 -2.27 9.09 -25.11
C PRO A 458 -1.96 10.44 -24.46
N GLN A 459 -1.31 10.43 -23.30
CA GLN A 459 -1.02 11.63 -22.54
C GLN A 459 0.05 12.50 -23.22
N PHE A 460 1.09 11.89 -23.79
CA PHE A 460 2.12 12.62 -24.52
C PHE A 460 1.57 13.22 -25.81
N THR A 461 0.73 12.49 -26.56
CA THR A 461 0.00 13.05 -27.72
C THR A 461 -0.83 14.26 -27.33
N THR A 462 -1.55 14.17 -26.20
CA THR A 462 -2.39 15.28 -25.72
C THR A 462 -1.55 16.50 -25.37
N TRP A 463 -0.40 16.34 -24.72
CA TRP A 463 0.50 17.46 -24.44
C TRP A 463 1.16 18.03 -25.68
N LEU A 464 1.63 17.20 -26.62
CA LEU A 464 2.15 17.65 -27.91
C LEU A 464 1.12 18.51 -28.65
N SER A 465 -0.11 17.99 -28.79
CA SER A 465 -1.21 18.68 -29.45
C SER A 465 -1.53 20.03 -28.79
N ASN A 466 -1.61 20.08 -27.45
CA ASN A 466 -1.84 21.32 -26.73
C ASN A 466 -0.72 22.36 -26.95
N SER A 467 0.55 21.93 -26.95
CA SER A 467 1.68 22.82 -27.26
C SER A 467 1.61 23.38 -28.68
N LEU A 468 1.29 22.54 -29.66
CA LEU A 468 1.15 22.94 -31.06
C LEU A 468 0.01 23.94 -31.27
N VAL A 469 -1.14 23.71 -30.63
CA VAL A 469 -2.27 24.65 -30.65
C VAL A 469 -1.88 26.02 -30.09
N ARG A 470 -1.08 26.08 -29.02
CA ARG A 470 -0.59 27.36 -28.47
C ARG A 470 0.38 28.07 -29.41
N LYS A 471 1.21 27.33 -30.14
CA LYS A 471 2.07 27.86 -31.21
C LYS A 471 1.31 28.23 -32.50
N GLY A 472 0.02 27.90 -32.60
CA GLY A 472 -0.80 28.16 -33.78
C GLY A 472 -0.69 27.11 -34.89
N ASP A 473 0.03 26.00 -34.67
CA ASP A 473 0.18 24.92 -35.65
C ASP A 473 -0.96 23.90 -35.52
N LEU A 474 -2.17 24.33 -35.92
CA LEU A 474 -3.37 23.51 -35.83
C LEU A 474 -3.31 22.29 -36.74
N ASP A 475 -2.70 22.41 -37.93
CA ASP A 475 -2.62 21.31 -38.89
C ASP A 475 -1.75 20.18 -38.40
N ARG A 476 -0.60 20.49 -37.77
CA ARG A 476 0.22 19.43 -37.15
C ARG A 476 -0.49 18.83 -35.95
N ALA A 477 -1.11 19.64 -35.10
CA ALA A 477 -1.83 19.16 -33.93
C ALA A 477 -2.94 18.16 -34.30
N GLU A 478 -3.65 18.44 -35.40
CA GLU A 478 -4.68 17.55 -35.97
C GLU A 478 -4.08 16.24 -36.48
N ARG A 479 -3.01 16.30 -37.29
CA ARG A 479 -2.35 15.10 -37.85
C ARG A 479 -1.90 14.13 -36.77
N GLU A 480 -1.28 14.63 -35.70
CA GLU A 480 -0.79 13.79 -34.59
C GLU A 480 -1.94 13.09 -33.84
N LEU A 481 -3.05 13.82 -33.61
CA LEU A 481 -4.22 13.25 -32.95
C LEU A 481 -4.97 12.25 -33.83
N ARG A 482 -5.10 12.49 -35.13
CA ARG A 482 -5.68 11.52 -36.08
C ARG A 482 -4.85 10.25 -36.15
N SER A 483 -3.53 10.37 -36.24
CA SER A 483 -2.62 9.22 -36.19
C SER A 483 -2.80 8.40 -34.90
N THR A 484 -2.93 9.07 -33.76
CA THR A 484 -3.16 8.40 -32.46
C THR A 484 -4.55 7.73 -32.40
N TYR A 485 -5.58 8.39 -32.93
CA TYR A 485 -6.95 7.87 -33.01
C TYR A 485 -7.04 6.58 -33.82
N GLU A 486 -6.29 6.50 -34.92
CA GLU A 486 -6.22 5.34 -35.81
C GLU A 486 -5.41 4.19 -35.21
N ARG A 487 -4.24 4.48 -34.64
CA ARG A 487 -3.28 3.45 -34.16
C ARG A 487 -3.67 2.79 -32.85
N ASN A 488 -4.28 3.51 -31.91
CA ASN A 488 -4.49 3.02 -30.55
C ASN A 488 -5.94 3.16 -30.08
N SER A 489 -6.63 2.01 -29.96
CA SER A 489 -8.01 1.94 -29.46
C SER A 489 -8.16 2.43 -28.01
N ARG A 490 -7.12 2.28 -27.17
CA ARG A 490 -7.09 2.79 -25.78
C ARG A 490 -6.93 4.31 -25.75
N ALA A 491 -6.14 4.87 -26.67
CA ALA A 491 -5.90 6.31 -26.78
C ALA A 491 -7.05 7.07 -27.45
N ARG A 492 -7.88 6.37 -28.23
CA ARG A 492 -8.96 6.94 -29.05
C ARG A 492 -9.82 7.97 -28.31
N ARG A 493 -10.22 7.65 -27.07
CA ARG A 493 -11.06 8.56 -26.24
C ARG A 493 -10.36 9.87 -25.89
N ALA A 494 -9.07 9.83 -25.60
CA ALA A 494 -8.28 11.03 -25.30
C ALA A 494 -8.08 11.87 -26.58
N ALA A 495 -7.76 11.19 -27.69
CA ALA A 495 -7.56 11.83 -28.98
C ALA A 495 -8.81 12.57 -29.49
N ILE A 496 -10.00 11.97 -29.35
CA ILE A 496 -11.28 12.58 -29.77
C ILE A 496 -11.46 13.97 -29.16
N ALA A 497 -11.24 14.13 -27.85
CA ALA A 497 -11.47 15.40 -27.18
C ALA A 497 -10.57 16.52 -27.72
N GLY A 498 -9.30 16.21 -27.97
CA GLY A 498 -8.35 17.15 -28.59
C GLY A 498 -8.71 17.45 -30.04
N LEU A 499 -9.07 16.42 -30.81
CA LEU A 499 -9.35 16.53 -32.24
C LEU A 499 -10.59 17.39 -32.49
N THR A 500 -11.69 17.13 -31.78
CA THR A 500 -12.89 17.97 -31.87
C THR A 500 -12.58 19.43 -31.57
N ARG A 501 -11.76 19.71 -30.54
CA ARG A 501 -11.37 21.09 -30.21
C ARG A 501 -10.62 21.76 -31.36
N ILE A 502 -9.71 21.05 -32.02
CA ILE A 502 -8.93 21.58 -33.15
C ILE A 502 -9.82 21.82 -34.37
N LEU A 503 -10.70 20.88 -34.71
CA LEU A 503 -11.68 21.04 -35.79
C LEU A 503 -12.55 22.29 -35.57
N MET A 504 -13.02 22.52 -34.34
CA MET A 504 -13.74 23.75 -33.98
C MET A 504 -12.92 25.03 -34.15
N LEU A 505 -11.60 24.99 -33.86
CA LEU A 505 -10.70 26.14 -34.05
C LEU A 505 -10.46 26.42 -35.54
N LYS A 506 -10.41 25.37 -36.37
CA LYS A 506 -10.29 25.46 -37.82
C LYS A 506 -11.60 25.83 -38.53
N GLY A 507 -12.73 25.73 -37.84
CA GLY A 507 -14.06 26.00 -38.40
C GLY A 507 -14.70 24.82 -39.11
N GLU A 508 -14.14 23.61 -38.96
CA GLU A 508 -14.63 22.35 -39.53
C GLU A 508 -15.72 21.75 -38.61
N LEU A 509 -16.84 22.46 -38.51
CA LEU A 509 -17.84 22.22 -37.47
C LEU A 509 -18.67 20.96 -37.70
N GLU A 510 -18.97 20.62 -38.96
CA GLU A 510 -19.70 19.39 -39.31
C GLU A 510 -18.94 18.15 -38.83
N GLU A 511 -17.65 18.05 -39.15
CA GLU A 511 -16.82 16.93 -38.72
C GLU A 511 -16.66 16.89 -37.19
N ALA A 512 -16.50 18.06 -36.55
CA ALA A 512 -16.45 18.16 -35.09
C ALA A 512 -17.73 17.60 -34.43
N ALA A 513 -18.91 17.87 -35.00
CA ALA A 513 -20.19 17.39 -34.51
C ALA A 513 -20.34 15.87 -34.71
N GLU A 514 -20.01 15.35 -35.89
CA GLU A 514 -20.05 13.91 -36.19
C GLU A 514 -19.10 13.10 -35.30
N LEU A 515 -17.86 13.57 -35.15
CA LEU A 515 -16.86 12.91 -34.30
C LEU A 515 -17.32 12.90 -32.83
N THR A 516 -17.86 14.01 -32.34
CA THR A 516 -18.38 14.07 -30.96
C THR A 516 -19.54 13.10 -30.79
N LYS A 517 -20.53 13.13 -31.68
CA LYS A 517 -21.74 12.29 -31.63
C LYS A 517 -21.40 10.79 -31.67
N SER A 518 -20.54 10.38 -32.60
CA SER A 518 -20.12 8.98 -32.74
C SER A 518 -19.31 8.47 -31.54
N SER A 519 -18.65 9.37 -30.80
CA SER A 519 -17.83 8.99 -29.64
C SER A 519 -18.59 8.85 -28.31
N ILE A 520 -19.81 9.40 -28.18
CA ILE A 520 -20.53 9.48 -26.89
C ILE A 520 -20.67 8.10 -26.24
N GLY A 521 -21.02 7.08 -27.04
CA GLY A 521 -21.19 5.70 -26.57
C GLY A 521 -19.90 5.08 -26.00
N MET A 522 -18.74 5.60 -26.38
CA MET A 522 -17.43 5.12 -25.93
C MET A 522 -17.08 5.56 -24.50
N PHE A 523 -17.80 6.56 -23.96
CA PHE A 523 -17.58 7.07 -22.61
C PHE A 523 -18.49 6.36 -21.59
N PRO A 524 -18.00 6.12 -20.35
CA PRO A 524 -18.85 5.64 -19.26
C PRO A 524 -20.06 6.56 -19.05
N ILE A 525 -21.20 6.02 -18.63
CA ILE A 525 -22.48 6.76 -18.49
C ILE A 525 -22.29 8.09 -17.73
N LYS A 526 -21.53 8.06 -16.63
CA LYS A 526 -21.25 9.24 -15.79
C LYS A 526 -20.48 10.36 -16.52
N ALA A 527 -19.73 10.03 -17.57
CA ALA A 527 -18.97 10.98 -18.38
C ALA A 527 -19.71 11.41 -19.67
N ARG A 528 -20.82 10.75 -20.03
CA ARG A 528 -21.57 11.06 -21.27
C ARG A 528 -22.22 12.44 -21.21
N ALA A 529 -22.72 12.86 -20.06
CA ALA A 529 -23.33 14.18 -19.89
C ALA A 529 -22.41 15.32 -20.33
N GLN A 530 -21.12 15.24 -19.97
CA GLN A 530 -20.13 16.23 -20.40
C GLN A 530 -19.91 16.22 -21.91
N ARG A 531 -19.97 15.04 -22.56
CA ARG A 531 -19.84 14.92 -24.02
C ARG A 531 -21.04 15.50 -24.76
N TYR A 532 -22.24 15.30 -24.23
CA TYR A 532 -23.45 15.93 -24.75
C TYR A 532 -23.42 17.47 -24.61
N ARG A 533 -22.94 18.01 -23.48
CA ARG A 533 -22.69 19.47 -23.34
C ARG A 533 -21.65 20.00 -24.32
N PHE A 534 -20.63 19.19 -24.62
CA PHE A 534 -19.64 19.58 -25.61
C PHE A 534 -20.24 19.58 -27.02
N LEU A 535 -21.03 18.56 -27.36
CA LEU A 535 -21.78 18.49 -28.62
C LEU A 535 -22.71 19.69 -28.80
N SER A 536 -23.45 20.10 -27.75
CA SER A 536 -24.32 21.27 -27.85
C SER A 536 -23.54 22.56 -28.14
N THR A 537 -22.32 22.69 -27.62
CA THR A 537 -21.44 23.82 -27.92
C THR A 537 -21.03 23.85 -29.40
N VAL A 538 -20.74 22.68 -30.00
CA VAL A 538 -20.44 22.56 -31.43
C VAL A 538 -21.66 22.95 -32.26
N LEU A 539 -22.84 22.40 -31.94
CA LEU A 539 -24.09 22.63 -32.67
C LEU A 539 -24.55 24.09 -32.61
N LEU A 540 -24.38 24.76 -31.47
CA LEU A 540 -24.64 26.20 -31.35
C LEU A 540 -23.75 27.02 -32.29
N ARG A 541 -22.48 26.63 -32.44
CA ARG A 541 -21.54 27.30 -33.36
C ARG A 541 -21.91 27.07 -34.82
N MET A 542 -22.56 25.94 -35.12
CA MET A 542 -23.19 25.63 -36.42
C MET A 542 -24.54 26.34 -36.63
N LYS A 543 -25.05 27.05 -35.61
CA LYS A 543 -26.40 27.66 -35.59
C LYS A 543 -27.54 26.62 -35.63
N ASP A 544 -27.29 25.40 -35.18
CA ASP A 544 -28.31 24.37 -34.97
C ASP A 544 -28.82 24.41 -33.53
N SER A 545 -29.74 25.34 -33.25
CA SER A 545 -30.33 25.51 -31.92
C SER A 545 -31.15 24.31 -31.46
N ALA A 546 -31.86 23.65 -32.38
CA ALA A 546 -32.69 22.49 -32.07
C ALA A 546 -31.85 21.28 -31.69
N GLY A 547 -30.78 20.99 -32.44
CA GLY A 547 -29.84 19.93 -32.09
C GLY A 547 -29.10 20.21 -30.78
N ALA A 548 -28.73 21.47 -30.54
CA ALA A 548 -28.08 21.87 -29.28
C ALA A 548 -28.99 21.67 -28.06
N GLU A 549 -30.27 22.03 -28.18
CA GLU A 549 -31.27 21.81 -27.14
C GLU A 549 -31.46 20.32 -26.84
N GLN A 550 -31.59 19.48 -27.88
CA GLN A 550 -31.70 18.03 -27.71
C GLN A 550 -30.46 17.45 -26.99
N ALA A 551 -29.26 17.86 -27.38
CA ALA A 551 -28.04 17.41 -26.72
C ALA A 551 -28.00 17.80 -25.22
N LEU A 552 -28.51 18.98 -24.86
CA LEU A 552 -28.62 19.38 -23.44
C LEU A 552 -29.65 18.53 -22.68
N MET A 553 -30.75 18.15 -23.31
CA MET A 553 -31.74 17.23 -22.71
C MET A 553 -31.13 15.84 -22.44
N ASP A 554 -30.40 15.29 -23.40
CA ASP A 554 -29.71 14.00 -23.26
C ASP A 554 -28.64 14.05 -22.15
N ALA A 555 -27.96 15.19 -22.00
CA ALA A 555 -27.03 15.41 -20.88
C ALA A 555 -27.74 15.32 -19.53
N ALA A 556 -28.89 15.99 -19.38
CA ALA A 556 -29.69 15.99 -18.17
C ALA A 556 -30.28 14.60 -17.87
N GLU A 557 -30.61 13.81 -18.89
CA GLU A 557 -31.04 12.42 -18.72
C GLU A 557 -29.91 11.52 -18.20
N CYS A 558 -28.69 11.66 -18.76
CA CYS A 558 -27.52 10.93 -18.27
C CYS A 558 -27.23 11.22 -16.79
N GLU A 559 -27.41 12.46 -16.34
CA GLU A 559 -27.21 12.86 -14.95
C GLU A 559 -28.30 12.30 -14.03
N ARG A 560 -29.55 12.30 -14.47
CA ARG A 560 -30.67 11.68 -13.74
C ARG A 560 -30.53 10.16 -13.63
N GLY A 561 -30.08 9.49 -14.70
CA GLY A 561 -29.79 8.06 -14.71
C GLY A 561 -28.58 7.68 -13.84
N ALA A 562 -27.54 8.50 -13.83
CA ALA A 562 -26.39 8.33 -12.93
C ALA A 562 -26.74 8.55 -11.45
N GLY A 563 -27.71 9.40 -11.15
CA GLY A 563 -28.23 9.64 -9.80
C GLY A 563 -29.04 8.48 -9.22
N ARG A 564 -29.68 7.66 -10.07
CA ARG A 564 -30.43 6.46 -9.66
C ARG A 564 -29.57 5.22 -9.37
N SER A 565 -28.25 5.31 -9.58
CA SER A 565 -27.31 4.24 -9.17
C SER A 565 -26.78 4.43 -7.74
N LYS A 566 -27.35 5.35 -6.95
CA LYS A 566 -27.13 5.42 -5.50
C LYS A 566 -28.40 4.97 -4.78
N ALA A 567 -28.25 3.85 -4.08
CA ALA A 567 -29.13 3.16 -3.12
C ALA A 567 -30.05 2.04 -3.67
N PRO A 568 -30.13 0.88 -2.96
CA PRO A 568 -29.32 0.46 -1.80
C PRO A 568 -27.99 -0.15 -2.23
#